data_AF-A0A814URA9-F1
#
_entry.id   AF-A0A814URA9-F1
#
_cell.length_a   1.000
_cell.length_b   1.000
_cell.length_c   1.000
_cell.angle_alpha   90.00
_cell.angle_beta   90.00
_cell.angle_gamma   90.00
#
_symmetry.space_group_name_H-M   'P 1'
#
loop_
_entity.id
_entity.type
_entity.pdbx_description
1 polymer ?
#
loop_
_entity_poly.entity_id
_entity_poly.type
_entity_poly.pdbx_seq_one_letter_code
_entity_poly.pdbx_strand_id
1 'polypeptide(L)'
;MYTKIIKEILLTIQFKHKHIKQFVEYCCDNFVDTEVDRKKVKELEDEYHQHTPIWWYTTQRFLYGMLNRALRVMDGEVITLMGFFISDLHRHIEELHKKQFGDASPTAKCFPVYRGQGLMKKDFDKLMATKGGLMSFNNFLSTSENRNISLIFTPGNPKNSDVISVLFVITIDTKQSTTSFASVRHISQFPEEEEVLFSMHSIFRIRDVKPMDGNEKVYEVALSLTSDNDEELMVLTEQIRKESFPNAEGWSRLSLVLAGIAQSDIAERICRVLIDETPSADSASHVYNSLGNIKYHKGQYEEAITLFRKFLELRLMSSSPNHPDVATSYNNIGAAYSAMGDYPKALSSYEQALKIREQSLPPNHPDVATSYNNIGNAYYNMGDYPKALSPYEQALKIQLQSLPPNHPHVAASYNNIGNAYSDMGDYPKALSSYEQALKIREQSLPPNHPDVATSYNNIGAVYSDMGDYPKALSSYEQALKIREQSLPPNHPDVAGSYNNIGAVYSDMGDYPKALSPYEQALKIREQSLPPNHPDVATSYNNIGNAYSHMGDQRTALLFYTNAVQIAQAVLPSTHPHLQLIKRNLERVKQKL
;
A
#
# COMPACT_ATOMS: atom_id res chain seq x y z
N MET A 1 9.29 -4.92 -3.99
CA MET A 1 10.19 -3.79 -3.68
C MET A 1 10.28 -3.49 -2.19
N TYR A 2 9.21 -3.53 -1.38
CA TYR A 2 9.33 -3.41 0.09
C TYR A 2 10.33 -4.38 0.73
N THR A 3 10.48 -5.59 0.17
CA THR A 3 11.54 -6.55 0.50
C THR A 3 12.97 -5.99 0.40
N LYS A 4 13.24 -5.11 -0.57
CA LYS A 4 14.53 -4.39 -0.70
C LYS A 4 14.78 -3.48 0.49
N ILE A 5 13.77 -2.68 0.84
CA ILE A 5 13.86 -1.72 1.95
C ILE A 5 13.99 -2.46 3.28
N ILE A 6 13.21 -3.52 3.49
CA ILE A 6 13.34 -4.38 4.66
C ILE A 6 14.75 -4.97 4.75
N LYS A 7 15.30 -5.48 3.64
CA LYS A 7 16.69 -5.94 3.59
C LYS A 7 17.66 -4.83 4.03
N GLU A 8 17.59 -3.65 3.40
CA GLU A 8 18.44 -2.50 3.75
C GLU A 8 18.35 -2.18 5.24
N ILE A 9 17.15 -2.17 5.81
CA ILE A 9 16.92 -1.89 7.23
C ILE A 9 17.50 -2.98 8.12
N LEU A 10 17.19 -4.26 7.86
CA LEU A 10 17.67 -5.38 8.67
C LEU A 10 19.20 -5.42 8.73
N LEU A 11 19.89 -5.05 7.65
CA LEU A 11 21.35 -4.97 7.60
C LEU A 11 21.94 -3.85 8.47
N THR A 12 21.16 -2.84 8.85
CA THR A 12 21.57 -1.79 9.81
C THR A 12 21.35 -2.20 11.27
N ILE A 13 20.56 -3.24 11.53
CA ILE A 13 20.23 -3.66 12.89
C ILE A 13 21.37 -4.52 13.46
N GLN A 14 21.79 -4.17 14.68
CA GLN A 14 22.67 -5.02 15.48
C GLN A 14 21.86 -6.04 16.27
N PHE A 15 21.84 -7.28 15.79
CA PHE A 15 21.19 -8.37 16.49
C PHE A 15 22.08 -8.91 17.62
N LYS A 16 21.50 -8.95 18.82
CA LYS A 16 22.06 -9.58 20.04
C LYS A 16 21.49 -10.97 20.25
N HIS A 17 22.14 -11.79 21.09
CA HIS A 17 21.70 -13.16 21.44
C HIS A 17 20.22 -13.25 21.89
N LYS A 18 19.68 -12.22 22.55
CA LYS A 18 18.26 -12.16 22.92
C LYS A 18 17.29 -12.35 21.75
N HIS A 19 17.65 -11.93 20.53
CA HIS A 19 16.79 -12.07 19.36
C HIS A 19 16.78 -13.51 18.84
N ILE A 20 17.91 -14.23 18.96
CA ILE A 20 17.98 -15.67 18.66
C ILE A 20 17.05 -16.41 19.62
N LYS A 21 17.13 -16.09 20.92
CA LYS A 21 16.26 -16.66 21.94
C LYS A 21 14.77 -16.38 21.69
N GLN A 22 14.40 -15.15 21.36
CA GLN A 22 13.01 -14.80 21.01
C GLN A 22 12.50 -15.60 19.80
N PHE A 23 13.34 -15.81 18.80
CA PHE A 23 12.98 -16.64 17.65
C PHE A 23 12.83 -18.12 18.04
N VAL A 24 13.72 -18.65 18.88
CA VAL A 24 13.67 -20.01 19.40
C VAL A 24 12.40 -20.26 20.23
N GLU A 25 12.03 -19.32 21.10
CA GLU A 25 10.78 -19.32 21.86
C GLU A 25 9.56 -19.36 20.91
N TYR A 26 9.53 -18.46 19.92
CA TYR A 26 8.49 -18.45 18.89
C TYR A 26 8.37 -19.79 18.16
N CYS A 27 9.50 -20.39 17.77
CA CYS A 27 9.50 -21.71 17.12
C CYS A 27 8.97 -22.80 18.05
N CYS A 28 9.32 -22.79 19.34
CA CYS A 28 8.84 -23.75 20.32
C CYS A 28 7.32 -23.69 20.52
N ASP A 29 6.75 -22.49 20.41
CA ASP A 29 5.31 -22.25 20.60
C ASP A 29 4.47 -22.53 19.35
N ASN A 30 5.03 -22.29 18.14
CA ASN A 30 4.26 -22.27 16.90
C ASN A 30 4.63 -23.35 15.87
N PHE A 31 5.77 -24.02 16.04
CA PHE A 31 6.32 -24.91 15.00
C PHE A 31 6.68 -26.31 15.51
N VAL A 32 6.92 -26.46 16.81
CA VAL A 32 7.42 -27.72 17.37
C VAL A 32 6.29 -28.64 17.82
N ASP A 33 6.01 -29.64 16.99
CA ASP A 33 5.05 -30.72 17.31
C ASP A 33 5.72 -31.96 17.95
N THR A 34 7.04 -32.13 17.76
CA THR A 34 7.78 -33.30 18.24
C THR A 34 8.97 -32.95 19.13
N GLU A 35 9.41 -33.89 19.97
CA GLU A 35 10.63 -33.73 20.79
C GLU A 35 11.89 -33.55 19.92
N VAL A 36 11.91 -34.17 18.73
CA VAL A 36 13.00 -34.05 17.74
C VAL A 36 13.07 -32.63 17.18
N ASP A 37 11.94 -32.01 16.85
CA ASP A 37 11.92 -30.64 16.36
C ASP A 37 12.30 -29.65 17.47
N ARG A 38 11.90 -29.95 18.71
CA ARG A 38 12.27 -29.19 19.92
C ARG A 38 13.78 -29.20 20.14
N LYS A 39 14.43 -30.35 19.92
CA LYS A 39 15.88 -30.49 19.98
C LYS A 39 16.57 -29.65 18.89
N LYS A 40 16.13 -29.76 17.64
CA LYS A 40 16.70 -29.01 16.50
C LYS A 40 16.57 -27.49 16.67
N VAL A 41 15.45 -27.02 17.23
CA VAL A 41 15.25 -25.60 17.51
C VAL A 41 16.15 -25.12 18.66
N LYS A 42 16.39 -25.94 19.69
CA LYS A 42 17.35 -25.61 20.76
C LYS A 42 18.80 -25.63 20.31
N GLU A 43 19.18 -26.57 19.44
CA GLU A 43 20.51 -26.59 18.81
C GLU A 43 20.83 -25.25 18.12
N LEU A 44 19.81 -24.57 17.58
CA LEU A 44 19.99 -23.22 17.06
C LEU A 44 20.39 -22.22 18.13
N GLU A 45 19.79 -22.24 19.33
CA GLU A 45 20.17 -21.31 20.41
C GLU A 45 21.61 -21.52 20.87
N ASP A 46 21.99 -22.78 21.08
CA ASP A 46 23.25 -23.18 21.70
C ASP A 46 24.45 -23.14 20.72
N GLU A 47 24.21 -23.46 19.44
CA GLU A 47 25.27 -23.70 18.45
C GLU A 47 25.25 -22.71 17.27
N TYR A 48 24.37 -21.69 17.26
CA TYR A 48 24.22 -20.78 16.12
C TYR A 48 25.56 -20.28 15.57
N HIS A 49 26.43 -19.78 16.45
CA HIS A 49 27.71 -19.18 16.10
C HIS A 49 28.84 -20.20 15.81
N GLN A 50 28.60 -21.49 16.04
CA GLN A 50 29.58 -22.55 15.75
C GLN A 50 29.57 -22.95 14.26
N HIS A 51 28.50 -22.60 13.54
CA HIS A 51 28.34 -22.88 12.11
C HIS A 51 28.08 -21.61 11.31
N THR A 52 28.33 -21.67 9.99
CA THR A 52 28.03 -20.54 9.12
C THR A 52 26.53 -20.42 8.82
N PRO A 53 26.02 -19.23 8.49
CA PRO A 53 24.60 -19.06 8.12
C PRO A 53 24.16 -19.92 6.93
N ILE A 54 25.04 -20.16 5.95
CA ILE A 54 24.74 -21.00 4.77
C ILE A 54 24.65 -22.47 5.17
N TRP A 55 25.49 -22.91 6.10
CA TRP A 55 25.39 -24.25 6.66
C TRP A 55 24.02 -24.45 7.34
N TRP A 56 23.59 -23.49 8.18
CA TRP A 56 22.26 -23.52 8.80
C TRP A 56 21.13 -23.51 7.77
N TYR A 57 21.24 -22.65 6.75
CA TYR A 57 20.26 -22.52 5.68
C TYR A 57 20.08 -23.80 4.87
N THR A 58 21.16 -24.52 4.61
CA THR A 58 21.15 -25.75 3.80
C THR A 58 20.88 -27.00 4.63
N THR A 59 21.20 -26.99 5.93
CA THR A 59 21.04 -28.15 6.82
C THR A 59 19.66 -28.24 7.47
N GLN A 60 19.12 -27.10 7.93
CA GLN A 60 17.88 -27.09 8.70
C GLN A 60 16.67 -26.78 7.83
N ARG A 61 15.93 -27.83 7.47
CA ARG A 61 14.71 -27.72 6.63
C ARG A 61 13.68 -26.73 7.18
N PHE A 62 13.55 -26.61 8.50
CA PHE A 62 12.59 -25.68 9.11
C PHE A 62 13.01 -24.22 8.91
N LEU A 63 14.29 -23.87 9.08
CA LEU A 63 14.82 -22.53 8.81
C LEU A 63 14.60 -22.14 7.36
N TYR A 64 14.99 -23.02 6.44
CA TYR A 64 14.80 -22.81 5.01
C TYR A 64 13.32 -22.58 4.67
N GLY A 65 12.44 -23.48 5.11
CA GLY A 65 11.02 -23.45 4.78
C GLY A 65 10.32 -22.21 5.34
N MET A 66 10.58 -21.89 6.60
CA MET A 66 9.99 -20.74 7.30
C MET A 66 10.49 -19.42 6.72
N LEU A 67 11.80 -19.26 6.51
CA LEU A 67 12.38 -18.04 5.95
C LEU A 67 11.82 -17.76 4.55
N ASN A 68 11.88 -18.74 3.65
CA ASN A 68 11.45 -18.55 2.27
C ASN A 68 9.93 -18.37 2.16
N ARG A 69 9.14 -19.02 3.03
CA ARG A 69 7.70 -18.77 3.12
C ARG A 69 7.43 -17.34 3.58
N ALA A 70 8.07 -16.90 4.67
CA ALA A 70 7.87 -15.59 5.27
C ALA A 70 8.20 -14.47 4.29
N LEU A 71 9.35 -14.54 3.62
CA LEU A 71 9.73 -13.56 2.60
C LEU A 71 8.77 -13.52 1.41
N ARG A 72 8.26 -14.69 0.98
CA ARG A 72 7.32 -14.79 -0.15
C ARG A 72 5.96 -14.17 0.16
N VAL A 73 5.45 -14.39 1.37
CA VAL A 73 4.12 -13.90 1.80
C VAL A 73 4.20 -12.58 2.57
N MET A 74 5.41 -12.02 2.72
CA MET A 74 5.68 -10.82 3.51
C MET A 74 5.19 -10.94 4.97
N ASP A 75 5.41 -12.09 5.59
CA ASP A 75 5.11 -12.31 7.01
C ASP A 75 6.08 -11.51 7.88
N GLY A 76 5.69 -10.29 8.27
CA GLY A 76 6.61 -9.39 8.99
C GLY A 76 6.90 -9.85 10.40
N GLU A 77 6.08 -10.70 11.02
CA GLU A 77 6.40 -11.25 12.35
C GLU A 77 7.59 -12.18 12.25
N VAL A 78 7.51 -13.16 11.34
CA VAL A 78 8.61 -14.09 11.10
C VAL A 78 9.83 -13.37 10.53
N ILE A 79 9.67 -12.40 9.61
CA ILE A 79 10.79 -11.62 9.08
C ILE A 79 11.50 -10.82 10.18
N THR A 80 10.74 -10.21 11.10
CA THR A 80 11.29 -9.46 12.24
C THR A 80 12.07 -10.39 13.17
N LEU A 81 11.49 -11.55 13.53
CA LEU A 81 12.14 -12.53 14.41
C LEU A 81 13.38 -13.18 13.77
N MET A 82 13.32 -13.47 12.46
CA MET A 82 14.43 -14.03 11.70
C MET A 82 15.42 -12.98 11.20
N GLY A 83 15.27 -11.71 11.59
CA GLY A 83 16.09 -10.61 11.10
C GLY A 83 17.59 -10.85 11.28
N PHE A 84 17.99 -11.47 12.41
CA PHE A 84 19.38 -11.85 12.67
C PHE A 84 19.92 -12.80 11.60
N PHE A 85 19.16 -13.87 11.32
CA PHE A 85 19.55 -14.90 10.36
C PHE A 85 19.56 -14.37 8.93
N ILE A 86 18.58 -13.54 8.58
CA ILE A 86 18.51 -12.85 7.28
C ILE A 86 19.77 -11.99 7.07
N SER A 87 20.11 -11.19 8.08
CA SER A 87 21.27 -10.30 8.04
C SER A 87 22.57 -11.08 7.89
N ASP A 88 22.78 -12.12 8.71
CA ASP A 88 24.00 -12.92 8.69
C ASP A 88 24.14 -13.73 7.39
N LEU A 89 23.04 -14.33 6.90
CA LEU A 89 23.02 -15.05 5.64
C LEU A 89 23.35 -14.13 4.46
N HIS A 90 22.79 -12.91 4.45
CA HIS A 90 23.10 -11.94 3.42
C HIS A 90 24.57 -11.54 3.41
N ARG A 91 25.12 -11.15 4.57
CA ARG A 91 26.54 -10.75 4.70
C ARG A 91 27.47 -11.89 4.30
N HIS A 92 27.17 -13.12 4.70
CA HIS A 92 27.99 -14.27 4.33
C HIS A 92 27.98 -14.54 2.82
N ILE A 93 26.82 -14.40 2.14
CA ILE A 93 26.74 -14.49 0.67
C ILE A 93 27.56 -13.37 0.02
N GLU A 94 27.48 -12.14 0.54
CA GLU A 94 28.24 -11.00 0.00
C GLU A 94 29.76 -11.19 0.15
N GLU A 95 30.21 -11.69 1.30
CA GLU A 95 31.62 -12.02 1.53
C GLU A 95 32.12 -13.09 0.55
N LEU A 96 31.33 -14.15 0.35
CA LEU A 96 31.67 -15.19 -0.61
C LEU A 96 31.64 -14.67 -2.05
N HIS A 97 30.68 -13.83 -2.39
CA HIS A 97 30.59 -13.18 -3.69
C HIS A 97 31.88 -12.40 -4.01
N LYS A 98 32.33 -11.56 -3.07
CA LYS A 98 33.59 -10.79 -3.20
C LYS A 98 34.80 -11.71 -3.36
N LYS A 99 34.87 -12.82 -2.62
CA LYS A 99 35.96 -13.81 -2.72
C LYS A 99 35.96 -14.57 -4.05
N GLN A 100 34.78 -14.92 -4.58
CA GLN A 100 34.64 -15.76 -5.78
C GLN A 100 34.65 -14.94 -7.08
N PHE A 101 34.16 -13.70 -7.05
CA PHE A 101 33.85 -12.90 -8.25
C PHE A 101 34.32 -11.43 -8.20
N GLY A 102 35.04 -10.99 -7.15
CA GLY A 102 35.55 -9.61 -7.05
C GLY A 102 36.67 -9.27 -8.05
N ASP A 103 37.17 -8.03 -7.99
CA ASP A 103 38.10 -7.40 -8.97
C ASP A 103 39.40 -8.18 -9.25
N ALA A 104 39.79 -9.10 -8.37
CA ALA A 104 40.94 -9.99 -8.57
C ALA A 104 40.67 -11.17 -9.53
N SER A 105 39.44 -11.35 -10.02
CA SER A 105 39.07 -12.41 -10.97
C SER A 105 39.46 -12.02 -12.41
N PRO A 106 40.34 -12.75 -13.11
CA PRO A 106 40.97 -12.26 -14.35
C PRO A 106 40.07 -12.12 -15.58
N THR A 107 38.81 -12.55 -15.53
CA THR A 107 37.89 -12.48 -16.67
C THR A 107 36.44 -12.28 -16.23
N ALA A 108 35.71 -11.42 -16.94
CA ALA A 108 34.26 -11.36 -16.86
C ALA A 108 33.70 -12.74 -17.18
N LYS A 109 32.99 -13.35 -16.25
CA LYS A 109 32.28 -14.60 -16.51
C LYS A 109 30.81 -14.29 -16.73
N CYS A 110 30.33 -14.64 -17.92
CA CYS A 110 28.91 -14.77 -18.21
C CYS A 110 28.57 -16.25 -18.22
N PHE A 111 27.66 -16.68 -17.35
CA PHE A 111 27.25 -18.08 -17.27
C PHE A 111 25.77 -18.20 -16.91
N PRO A 112 25.10 -19.25 -17.39
CA PRO A 112 23.71 -19.51 -17.03
C PRO A 112 23.60 -20.25 -15.70
N VAL A 113 22.57 -19.93 -14.94
CA VAL A 113 22.04 -20.77 -13.87
C VAL A 113 20.57 -21.02 -14.11
N TYR A 114 20.07 -22.12 -13.57
CA TYR A 114 18.76 -22.66 -13.87
C TYR A 114 17.91 -22.80 -12.60
N ARG A 115 16.60 -22.65 -12.77
CA ARG A 115 15.62 -22.94 -11.72
C ARG A 115 14.31 -23.44 -12.32
N GLY A 116 13.92 -24.67 -12.00
CA GLY A 116 12.60 -25.20 -12.33
C GLY A 116 11.58 -24.90 -11.23
N GLN A 117 10.37 -24.50 -11.61
CA GLN A 117 9.24 -24.38 -10.69
C GLN A 117 7.89 -24.42 -11.43
N GLY A 118 6.81 -24.67 -10.68
CA GLY A 118 5.44 -24.46 -11.15
C GLY A 118 4.98 -23.02 -10.88
N LEU A 119 4.22 -22.44 -11.81
CA LEU A 119 3.53 -21.16 -11.64
C LEU A 119 2.03 -21.35 -11.82
N MET A 120 1.19 -20.67 -11.04
CA MET A 120 -0.24 -20.61 -11.32
C MET A 120 -0.49 -19.92 -12.65
N LYS A 121 -1.52 -20.34 -13.40
CA LYS A 121 -1.85 -19.84 -14.73
C LYS A 121 -1.99 -18.31 -14.74
N LYS A 122 -2.67 -17.75 -13.75
CA LYS A 122 -2.78 -16.29 -13.55
C LYS A 122 -1.42 -15.59 -13.45
N ASP A 123 -0.48 -16.17 -12.71
CA ASP A 123 0.86 -15.58 -12.52
C ASP A 123 1.73 -15.75 -13.77
N PHE A 124 1.58 -16.88 -14.46
CA PHE A 124 2.20 -17.11 -15.76
C PHE A 124 1.68 -16.13 -16.83
N ASP A 125 0.38 -15.89 -16.90
CA ASP A 125 -0.23 -14.96 -17.86
C ASP A 125 0.22 -13.52 -17.60
N LYS A 126 0.36 -13.13 -16.32
CA LYS A 126 1.00 -11.86 -15.95
C LYS A 126 2.46 -11.80 -16.41
N LEU A 127 3.22 -12.86 -16.18
CA LEU A 127 4.62 -12.94 -16.61
C LEU A 127 4.75 -12.78 -18.13
N MET A 128 3.87 -13.43 -18.90
CA MET A 128 3.79 -13.30 -20.37
C MET A 128 3.46 -11.88 -20.81
N ALA A 129 2.47 -11.24 -20.17
CA ALA A 129 2.08 -9.87 -20.47
C ALA A 129 3.16 -8.83 -20.12
N THR A 130 4.12 -9.20 -19.27
CA THR A 130 5.16 -8.31 -18.74
C THR A 130 6.53 -8.59 -19.39
N LYS A 131 6.56 -9.10 -20.62
CA LYS A 131 7.81 -9.28 -21.37
C LYS A 131 8.54 -7.94 -21.51
N GLY A 132 9.84 -7.94 -21.20
CA GLY A 132 10.64 -6.72 -21.12
C GLY A 132 10.56 -6.02 -19.76
N GLY A 133 9.67 -6.44 -18.85
CA GLY A 133 9.49 -5.86 -17.51
C GLY A 133 10.41 -6.47 -16.43
N LEU A 134 10.21 -6.05 -15.17
CA LEU A 134 10.96 -6.52 -14.00
C LEU A 134 10.25 -7.69 -13.30
N MET A 135 11.04 -8.65 -12.81
CA MET A 135 10.60 -9.75 -11.96
C MET A 135 11.54 -9.88 -10.77
N SER A 136 11.01 -9.87 -9.55
CA SER A 136 11.80 -10.12 -8.35
C SER A 136 11.48 -11.47 -7.73
N PHE A 137 12.49 -12.20 -7.29
CA PHE A 137 12.31 -13.32 -6.36
C PHE A 137 12.37 -12.79 -4.93
N ASN A 138 11.24 -12.84 -4.21
CA ASN A 138 11.15 -12.38 -2.82
C ASN A 138 11.61 -13.48 -1.85
N ASN A 139 12.83 -13.98 -2.04
CA ASN A 139 13.45 -15.01 -1.21
C ASN A 139 14.97 -15.06 -1.44
N PHE A 140 15.68 -15.91 -0.71
CA PHE A 140 17.05 -16.28 -1.05
C PHE A 140 16.98 -17.31 -2.18
N LEU A 141 17.34 -16.87 -3.39
CA LEU A 141 17.08 -17.64 -4.61
C LEU A 141 18.16 -18.72 -4.78
N SER A 142 17.77 -19.97 -4.56
CA SER A 142 18.58 -21.14 -4.90
C SER A 142 18.40 -21.51 -6.39
N THR A 143 19.53 -21.74 -7.06
CA THR A 143 19.64 -22.09 -8.49
C THR A 143 20.74 -23.12 -8.70
N SER A 144 20.77 -23.77 -9.86
CA SER A 144 21.83 -24.73 -10.20
C SER A 144 22.53 -24.36 -11.50
N GLU A 145 23.83 -24.63 -11.59
CA GLU A 145 24.57 -24.58 -12.87
C GLU A 145 24.15 -25.74 -13.81
N ASN A 146 23.52 -26.79 -13.27
CA ASN A 146 23.05 -27.94 -14.04
C ASN A 146 21.56 -27.81 -14.41
N ARG A 147 21.32 -27.63 -15.72
CA ARG A 147 19.98 -27.53 -16.31
C ARG A 147 19.09 -28.73 -16.00
N ASN A 148 19.64 -29.95 -16.03
CA ASN A 148 18.86 -31.17 -15.85
C ASN A 148 18.40 -31.35 -14.41
N ILE A 149 19.25 -30.97 -13.44
CA ILE A 149 18.87 -30.95 -12.02
C ILE A 149 17.69 -30.00 -11.81
N SER A 150 17.76 -28.80 -12.38
CA SER A 150 16.69 -27.81 -12.27
C SER A 150 15.36 -28.27 -12.87
N LEU A 151 15.39 -29.06 -13.96
CA LEU A 151 14.19 -29.60 -14.60
C LEU A 151 13.41 -30.58 -13.71
N ILE A 152 14.07 -31.27 -12.78
CA ILE A 152 13.42 -32.19 -11.83
C ILE A 152 12.38 -31.44 -10.97
N PHE A 153 12.62 -30.16 -10.70
CA PHE A 153 11.73 -29.31 -9.90
C PHE A 153 10.56 -28.72 -10.70
N THR A 154 10.47 -29.00 -12.01
CA THR A 154 9.29 -28.64 -12.80
C THR A 154 8.18 -29.69 -12.61
N PRO A 155 6.91 -29.29 -12.41
CA PRO A 155 5.81 -30.24 -12.29
C PRO A 155 5.70 -31.15 -13.52
N GLY A 156 5.74 -32.47 -13.30
CA GLY A 156 5.84 -33.46 -14.39
C GLY A 156 4.51 -33.83 -15.08
N ASN A 157 3.34 -33.52 -14.51
CA ASN A 157 2.03 -33.81 -15.14
C ASN A 157 0.87 -33.04 -14.45
N PRO A 158 0.34 -31.96 -15.04
CA PRO A 158 -0.82 -31.25 -14.51
C PRO A 158 -2.10 -32.01 -14.91
N LYS A 159 -2.33 -33.20 -14.34
CA LYS A 159 -3.60 -33.91 -14.59
C LYS A 159 -4.81 -33.23 -13.96
N ASN A 160 -4.61 -32.20 -13.12
CA ASN A 160 -5.71 -31.43 -12.52
C ASN A 160 -5.27 -30.08 -11.89
N SER A 161 -4.31 -29.36 -12.46
CA SER A 161 -3.83 -28.12 -11.84
C SER A 161 -3.66 -27.01 -12.86
N ASP A 162 -4.17 -25.81 -12.54
CA ASP A 162 -3.87 -24.52 -13.17
C ASP A 162 -2.38 -24.12 -13.03
N VAL A 163 -1.46 -25.08 -12.97
CA VAL A 163 -0.03 -24.90 -12.74
C VAL A 163 0.72 -25.17 -14.04
N ILE A 164 1.46 -24.15 -14.49
CA ILE A 164 2.33 -24.16 -15.67
C ILE A 164 3.76 -24.43 -15.23
N SER A 165 4.41 -25.39 -15.89
CA SER A 165 5.82 -25.73 -15.63
C SER A 165 6.73 -24.73 -16.31
N VAL A 166 7.63 -24.13 -15.53
CA VAL A 166 8.56 -23.10 -15.99
C VAL A 166 9.99 -23.46 -15.61
N LEU A 167 10.90 -23.36 -16.58
CA LEU A 167 12.33 -23.34 -16.39
C LEU A 167 12.83 -21.90 -16.56
N PHE A 168 13.28 -21.30 -15.47
CA PHE A 168 14.01 -20.04 -15.53
C PHE A 168 15.44 -20.29 -15.96
N VAL A 169 15.85 -19.61 -17.02
CA VAL A 169 17.22 -19.58 -17.52
C VAL A 169 17.78 -18.20 -17.22
N ILE A 170 18.62 -18.12 -16.18
CA ILE A 170 19.13 -16.87 -15.65
C ILE A 170 20.56 -16.68 -16.15
N THR A 171 20.79 -15.68 -16.98
CA THR A 171 22.15 -15.30 -17.38
C THR A 171 22.73 -14.32 -16.36
N ILE A 172 23.83 -14.73 -15.73
CA ILE A 172 24.60 -13.91 -14.80
C ILE A 172 25.71 -13.21 -15.57
N ASP A 173 25.81 -11.90 -15.44
CA ASP A 173 27.00 -11.12 -15.79
C ASP A 173 27.65 -10.62 -14.49
N THR A 174 28.82 -11.18 -14.18
CA THR A 174 29.59 -10.86 -12.98
C THR A 174 30.05 -9.40 -12.89
N LYS A 175 30.09 -8.66 -14.01
CA LYS A 175 30.50 -7.24 -14.03
C LYS A 175 29.35 -6.26 -13.84
N GLN A 176 28.12 -6.68 -14.12
CA GLN A 176 26.94 -5.80 -14.13
C GLN A 176 25.95 -6.10 -12.99
N SER A 177 26.22 -7.15 -12.21
CA SER A 177 25.33 -7.60 -11.14
C SER A 177 25.29 -6.63 -9.96
N THR A 178 24.09 -6.23 -9.57
CA THR A 178 23.82 -5.51 -8.31
C THR A 178 23.56 -6.43 -7.13
N THR A 179 23.20 -7.68 -7.42
CA THR A 179 22.80 -8.64 -6.39
C THR A 179 23.95 -9.59 -6.12
N SER A 180 24.35 -9.70 -4.85
CA SER A 180 25.35 -10.67 -4.44
C SER A 180 24.80 -12.09 -4.57
N PHE A 181 25.64 -12.99 -5.08
CA PHE A 181 25.38 -14.42 -5.16
C PHE A 181 26.69 -15.18 -4.92
N ALA A 182 26.60 -16.43 -4.49
CA ALA A 182 27.77 -17.27 -4.29
C ALA A 182 27.49 -18.70 -4.73
N SER A 183 28.50 -19.35 -5.31
CA SER A 183 28.52 -20.80 -5.37
C SER A 183 28.72 -21.34 -3.95
N VAL A 184 27.88 -22.29 -3.54
CA VAL A 184 27.92 -22.89 -2.20
C VAL A 184 28.41 -24.33 -2.20
N ARG A 185 28.99 -24.79 -3.33
CA ARG A 185 29.40 -26.17 -3.65
C ARG A 185 30.30 -26.86 -2.60
N HIS A 186 30.90 -26.18 -1.64
CA HIS A 186 31.71 -26.84 -0.59
C HIS A 186 31.42 -26.28 0.82
N ILE A 187 30.28 -25.62 0.95
CA ILE A 187 29.85 -24.90 2.16
C ILE A 187 28.46 -25.37 2.58
N SER A 188 27.65 -25.86 1.62
CA SER A 188 26.35 -26.47 1.89
C SER A 188 26.49 -27.85 2.53
N GLN A 189 25.38 -28.37 3.06
CA GLN A 189 25.29 -29.77 3.49
C GLN A 189 25.48 -30.78 2.34
N PHE A 190 25.29 -30.34 1.09
CA PHE A 190 25.34 -31.17 -0.12
C PHE A 190 26.49 -30.73 -1.03
N PRO A 191 27.75 -31.08 -0.71
CA PRO A 191 28.93 -30.57 -1.41
C PRO A 191 29.07 -31.05 -2.87
N GLU A 192 28.24 -32.01 -3.28
CA GLU A 192 28.20 -32.49 -4.66
C GLU A 192 27.25 -31.65 -5.54
N GLU A 193 26.40 -30.80 -4.92
CA GLU A 193 25.45 -29.96 -5.65
C GLU A 193 26.10 -28.65 -6.12
N GLU A 194 26.02 -28.39 -7.42
CA GLU A 194 26.44 -27.13 -8.05
C GLU A 194 25.37 -26.05 -7.84
N GLU A 195 25.15 -25.69 -6.57
CA GLU A 195 24.19 -24.66 -6.17
C GLU A 195 24.82 -23.27 -6.21
N VAL A 196 24.10 -22.33 -6.83
CA VAL A 196 24.35 -20.89 -6.76
C VAL A 196 23.21 -20.24 -5.99
N LEU A 197 23.55 -19.68 -4.84
CA LEU A 197 22.61 -19.02 -3.93
C LEU A 197 22.71 -17.51 -4.07
N PHE A 198 21.61 -16.87 -4.40
CA PHE A 198 21.53 -15.40 -4.42
C PHE A 198 21.05 -14.86 -3.07
N SER A 199 21.53 -13.67 -2.75
CA SER A 199 20.96 -12.80 -1.72
C SER A 199 19.44 -12.66 -1.86
N MET A 200 18.75 -12.36 -0.76
CA MET A 200 17.36 -11.92 -0.82
C MET A 200 17.16 -10.73 -1.77
N HIS A 201 15.99 -10.73 -2.41
CA HIS A 201 15.50 -9.68 -3.31
C HIS A 201 16.34 -9.48 -4.59
N SER A 202 16.63 -10.58 -5.28
CA SER A 202 17.18 -10.53 -6.64
C SER A 202 16.12 -10.10 -7.64
N ILE A 203 16.47 -9.14 -8.51
CA ILE A 203 15.59 -8.57 -9.53
C ILE A 203 16.16 -8.89 -10.90
N PHE A 204 15.29 -9.33 -11.80
CA PHE A 204 15.62 -9.79 -13.14
C PHE A 204 14.74 -9.08 -14.17
N ARG A 205 15.29 -8.83 -15.35
CA ARG A 205 14.54 -8.42 -16.53
C ARG A 205 14.07 -9.67 -17.28
N ILE A 206 12.78 -9.72 -17.60
CA ILE A 206 12.20 -10.80 -18.42
C ILE A 206 12.59 -10.54 -19.88
N ARG A 207 13.51 -11.33 -20.42
CA ARG A 207 14.02 -11.16 -21.80
C ARG A 207 13.12 -11.86 -22.80
N ASP A 208 12.77 -13.10 -22.52
CA ASP A 208 11.96 -13.89 -23.42
C ASP A 208 11.19 -14.96 -22.66
N VAL A 209 10.08 -15.39 -23.24
CA VAL A 209 9.27 -16.50 -22.73
C VAL A 209 8.81 -17.32 -23.92
N LYS A 210 9.21 -18.58 -23.95
CA LYS A 210 8.93 -19.49 -25.06
C LYS A 210 8.69 -20.91 -24.58
N PRO A 211 7.92 -21.75 -25.31
CA PRO A 211 7.89 -23.18 -25.03
C PRO A 211 9.30 -23.78 -25.19
N MET A 212 9.62 -24.77 -24.37
CA MET A 212 10.90 -25.46 -24.41
C MET A 212 10.98 -26.35 -25.66
N ASP A 213 12.09 -26.26 -26.38
CA ASP A 213 12.32 -27.07 -27.58
C ASP A 213 12.26 -28.57 -27.22
N GLY A 214 11.39 -29.32 -27.91
CA GLY A 214 11.16 -30.75 -27.67
C GLY A 214 10.25 -31.09 -26.48
N ASN A 215 9.72 -30.10 -25.75
CA ASN A 215 8.72 -30.31 -24.70
C ASN A 215 7.84 -29.06 -24.49
N GLU A 216 6.76 -28.96 -25.26
CA GLU A 216 5.81 -27.83 -25.23
C GLU A 216 5.07 -27.67 -23.88
N LYS A 217 5.21 -28.62 -22.95
CA LYS A 217 4.59 -28.56 -21.62
C LYS A 217 5.41 -27.75 -20.61
N VAL A 218 6.65 -27.41 -20.94
CA VAL A 218 7.53 -26.58 -20.10
C VAL A 218 7.85 -25.30 -20.87
N TYR A 219 7.72 -24.15 -20.20
CA TYR A 219 8.13 -22.87 -20.76
C TYR A 219 9.52 -22.49 -20.25
N GLU A 220 10.39 -22.06 -21.16
CA GLU A 220 11.64 -21.39 -20.83
C GLU A 220 11.39 -19.89 -20.65
N VAL A 221 11.78 -19.37 -19.49
CA VAL A 221 11.76 -17.94 -19.21
C VAL A 221 13.22 -17.47 -19.11
N ALA A 222 13.66 -16.71 -20.11
CA ALA A 222 14.98 -16.13 -20.14
C ALA A 222 15.01 -14.87 -19.27
N LEU A 223 15.89 -14.87 -18.27
CA LEU A 223 16.08 -13.79 -17.32
C LEU A 223 17.51 -13.25 -17.41
N SER A 224 17.66 -11.93 -17.32
CA SER A 224 18.96 -11.32 -17.04
C SER A 224 18.90 -10.55 -15.73
N LEU A 225 19.93 -10.70 -14.90
CA LEU A 225 20.05 -9.94 -13.66
C LEU A 225 20.16 -8.43 -13.95
N THR A 226 19.43 -7.61 -13.18
CA THR A 226 19.43 -6.14 -13.39
C THR A 226 20.67 -5.46 -12.81
N SER A 227 21.12 -4.38 -13.44
CA SER A 227 22.21 -3.53 -12.95
C SER A 227 21.69 -2.28 -12.24
N ASP A 228 22.56 -1.51 -11.56
CA ASP A 228 22.18 -0.28 -10.86
C ASP A 228 21.73 0.82 -11.84
N ASN A 229 22.06 0.67 -13.12
CA ASN A 229 21.71 1.60 -14.18
C ASN A 229 20.34 1.30 -14.82
N ASP A 230 19.58 0.31 -14.32
CA ASP A 230 18.23 0.04 -14.81
C ASP A 230 17.28 1.17 -14.35
N GLU A 231 16.83 1.99 -15.31
CA GLU A 231 16.06 3.21 -15.07
C GLU A 231 14.73 2.92 -14.35
N GLU A 232 14.01 1.88 -14.75
CA GLU A 232 12.76 1.47 -14.10
C GLU A 232 13.00 1.04 -12.64
N LEU A 233 14.07 0.28 -12.40
CA LEU A 233 14.42 -0.13 -11.05
C LEU A 233 14.82 1.06 -10.17
N MET A 234 15.55 2.04 -10.71
CA MET A 234 15.94 3.26 -9.99
C MET A 234 14.71 4.07 -9.60
N VAL A 235 13.80 4.34 -10.54
CA VAL A 235 12.56 5.09 -10.28
C VAL A 235 11.72 4.40 -9.21
N LEU A 236 11.52 3.08 -9.32
CA LEU A 236 10.74 2.31 -8.34
C LEU A 236 11.41 2.29 -6.95
N THR A 237 12.74 2.15 -6.91
CA THR A 237 13.47 2.13 -5.64
C THR A 237 13.42 3.51 -4.97
N GLU A 238 13.62 4.59 -5.73
CA GLU A 238 13.62 5.96 -5.19
C GLU A 238 12.24 6.40 -4.74
N GLN A 239 11.19 6.06 -5.49
CA GLN A 239 9.82 6.34 -5.06
C GLN A 239 9.52 5.67 -3.72
N ILE A 240 9.85 4.38 -3.59
CA ILE A 240 9.59 3.65 -2.34
C ILE A 240 10.49 4.17 -1.21
N ARG A 241 11.75 4.54 -1.47
CA ARG A 241 12.62 5.15 -0.44
C ARG A 241 12.05 6.46 0.10
N LYS A 242 11.47 7.30 -0.77
CA LYS A 242 10.76 8.52 -0.36
C LYS A 242 9.55 8.20 0.51
N GLU A 243 8.83 7.11 0.20
CA GLU A 243 7.70 6.62 0.98
C GLU A 243 8.12 5.90 2.29
N SER A 244 9.39 5.50 2.43
CA SER A 244 9.90 4.61 3.51
C SER A 244 10.67 5.32 4.64
N PHE A 245 10.40 6.61 4.89
CA PHE A 245 10.97 7.40 6.00
C PHE A 245 12.52 7.32 6.11
N PRO A 246 13.25 7.98 5.20
CA PRO A 246 14.70 7.77 5.02
C PRO A 246 15.58 8.20 6.20
N ASN A 247 15.08 9.06 7.09
CA ASN A 247 15.85 9.61 8.22
C ASN A 247 15.81 8.72 9.48
N ALA A 248 15.01 7.65 9.48
CA ALA A 248 15.00 6.68 10.57
C ALA A 248 15.99 5.55 10.29
N GLU A 249 16.50 4.89 11.34
CA GLU A 249 17.42 3.75 11.20
C GLU A 249 16.95 2.54 12.03
N GLY A 250 17.45 1.35 11.66
CA GLY A 250 17.23 0.11 12.39
C GLY A 250 15.76 -0.20 12.69
N TRP A 251 15.48 -0.57 13.94
CA TRP A 251 14.14 -0.95 14.40
C TRP A 251 13.09 0.15 14.21
N SER A 252 13.46 1.42 14.37
CA SER A 252 12.53 2.55 14.19
C SER A 252 12.10 2.70 12.73
N ARG A 253 13.02 2.48 11.78
CA ARG A 253 12.66 2.47 10.35
C ARG A 253 11.84 1.22 10.00
N LEU A 254 12.18 0.07 10.60
CA LEU A 254 11.42 -1.16 10.38
C LEU A 254 9.97 -1.03 10.82
N SER A 255 9.70 -0.45 12.00
CA SER A 255 8.33 -0.25 12.49
C SER A 255 7.53 0.66 11.55
N LEU A 256 8.14 1.72 11.02
CA LEU A 256 7.49 2.64 10.09
C LEU A 256 7.14 1.96 8.75
N VAL A 257 8.05 1.17 8.20
CA VAL A 257 7.80 0.42 6.96
C VAL A 257 6.71 -0.64 7.17
N LEU A 258 6.74 -1.36 8.30
CA LEU A 258 5.72 -2.35 8.64
C LEU A 258 4.34 -1.71 8.81
N ALA A 259 4.26 -0.53 9.43
CA ALA A 259 3.01 0.23 9.53
C ALA A 259 2.47 0.59 8.12
N GLY A 260 3.35 1.01 7.21
CA GLY A 260 3.01 1.36 5.83
C GLY A 260 2.48 0.19 4.99
N ILE A 261 2.92 -1.04 5.26
CA ILE A 261 2.42 -2.25 4.58
C ILE A 261 1.29 -2.96 5.35
N ALA A 262 0.53 -2.21 6.15
CA ALA A 262 -0.63 -2.68 6.92
C ALA A 262 -0.31 -3.76 7.98
N GLN A 263 0.92 -3.80 8.49
CA GLN A 263 1.33 -4.67 9.60
C GLN A 263 1.44 -3.86 10.91
N SER A 264 0.36 -3.17 11.23
CA SER A 264 0.32 -2.17 12.30
C SER A 264 0.47 -2.77 13.70
N ASP A 265 0.06 -4.02 13.93
CA ASP A 265 0.25 -4.73 15.20
C ASP A 265 1.73 -5.02 15.50
N ILE A 266 2.46 -5.49 14.49
CA ILE A 266 3.90 -5.79 14.62
C ILE A 266 4.66 -4.47 14.80
N ALA A 267 4.34 -3.46 14.01
CA ALA A 267 4.90 -2.12 14.14
C ALA A 267 4.71 -1.55 15.55
N GLU A 268 3.49 -1.66 16.10
CA GLU A 268 3.17 -1.22 17.46
C GLU A 268 4.02 -1.95 18.51
N ARG A 269 4.15 -3.28 18.40
CA ARG A 269 4.96 -4.08 19.33
C ARG A 269 6.42 -3.65 19.31
N ILE A 270 7.00 -3.42 18.13
CA ILE A 270 8.37 -2.93 17.97
C ILE A 270 8.51 -1.55 18.64
N CYS A 271 7.59 -0.61 18.39
CA CYS A 271 7.64 0.71 19.01
C CYS A 271 7.58 0.65 20.54
N ARG A 272 6.75 -0.24 21.13
CA ARG A 272 6.68 -0.41 22.59
C ARG A 272 8.02 -0.89 23.18
N VAL A 273 8.62 -1.92 22.58
CA VAL A 273 9.94 -2.43 22.99
C VAL A 273 11.00 -1.33 22.85
N LEU A 274 10.97 -0.55 21.77
CA LEU A 274 11.89 0.56 21.59
C LEU A 274 11.73 1.64 22.66
N ILE A 275 10.50 1.97 23.06
CA ILE A 275 10.26 2.93 24.15
C ILE A 275 10.88 2.42 25.46
N ASP A 276 10.72 1.13 25.77
CA ASP A 276 11.24 0.51 27.00
C ASP A 276 12.78 0.40 26.99
N GLU A 277 13.39 0.16 25.82
CA GLU A 277 14.83 -0.05 25.68
C GLU A 277 15.63 1.22 25.40
N THR A 278 14.97 2.34 25.05
CA THR A 278 15.67 3.58 24.70
C THR A 278 16.08 4.36 25.95
N PRO A 279 17.39 4.56 26.19
CA PRO A 279 17.87 5.13 27.44
C PRO A 279 17.66 6.64 27.58
N SER A 280 17.39 7.37 26.49
CA SER A 280 17.18 8.83 26.52
C SER A 280 15.74 9.20 26.13
N ALA A 281 15.15 10.11 26.89
CA ALA A 281 13.79 10.60 26.63
C ALA A 281 13.67 11.31 25.27
N ASP A 282 14.75 11.97 24.83
CA ASP A 282 14.80 12.63 23.51
C ASP A 282 14.85 11.62 22.36
N SER A 283 15.66 10.57 22.47
CA SER A 283 15.73 9.50 21.46
C SER A 283 14.41 8.70 21.40
N ALA A 284 13.72 8.53 22.52
CA ALA A 284 12.42 7.87 22.58
C ALA A 284 11.28 8.73 22.00
N SER A 285 11.43 10.05 21.94
CA SER A 285 10.39 11.00 21.51
C SER A 285 9.86 10.68 20.10
N HIS A 286 10.74 10.42 19.14
CA HIS A 286 10.34 10.04 17.78
C HIS A 286 9.56 8.72 17.75
N VAL A 287 9.85 7.79 18.66
CA VAL A 287 9.12 6.52 18.78
C VAL A 287 7.69 6.75 19.28
N TYR A 288 7.48 7.70 20.20
CA TYR A 288 6.13 8.12 20.59
C TYR A 288 5.33 8.70 19.42
N ASN A 289 5.96 9.53 18.58
CA ASN A 289 5.31 10.04 17.36
C ASN A 289 4.95 8.91 16.38
N SER A 290 5.87 7.98 16.14
CA SER A 290 5.62 6.81 15.28
C SER A 290 4.50 5.94 15.81
N LEU A 291 4.49 5.65 17.12
CA LEU A 291 3.42 4.90 17.76
C LEU A 291 2.08 5.66 17.68
N GLY A 292 2.10 6.99 17.85
CA GLY A 292 0.92 7.84 17.67
C GLY A 292 0.35 7.74 16.26
N ASN A 293 1.19 7.76 15.23
CA ASN A 293 0.75 7.55 13.85
C ASN A 293 0.14 6.16 13.64
N ILE A 294 0.74 5.11 14.20
CA ILE A 294 0.19 3.74 14.13
C ILE A 294 -1.21 3.70 14.78
N LYS A 295 -1.37 4.31 15.96
CA LYS A 295 -2.66 4.41 16.65
C LYS A 295 -3.69 5.21 15.85
N TYR A 296 -3.28 6.31 15.24
CA TYR A 296 -4.11 7.11 14.35
C TYR A 296 -4.64 6.27 13.18
N HIS A 297 -3.76 5.52 12.49
CA HIS A 297 -4.17 4.66 11.38
C HIS A 297 -5.05 3.48 11.80
N LYS A 298 -4.97 3.03 13.05
CA LYS A 298 -5.90 2.04 13.64
C LYS A 298 -7.25 2.64 14.05
N GLY A 299 -7.45 3.95 13.89
CA GLY A 299 -8.66 4.65 14.38
C GLY A 299 -8.70 4.88 15.89
N GLN A 300 -7.59 4.61 16.59
CA GLN A 300 -7.45 4.79 18.04
C GLN A 300 -7.00 6.23 18.35
N TYR A 301 -7.84 7.20 17.99
CA TYR A 301 -7.47 8.61 17.94
C TYR A 301 -7.11 9.22 19.32
N GLU A 302 -7.78 8.82 20.40
CA GLU A 302 -7.48 9.31 21.76
C GLU A 302 -6.12 8.82 22.27
N GLU A 303 -5.78 7.56 22.00
CA GLU A 303 -4.44 7.02 22.28
C GLU A 303 -3.38 7.74 21.45
N ALA A 304 -3.67 7.99 20.16
CA ALA A 304 -2.78 8.73 19.27
C ALA A 304 -2.51 10.15 19.80
N ILE A 305 -3.54 10.88 20.22
CA ILE A 305 -3.42 12.21 20.82
C ILE A 305 -2.54 12.18 22.08
N THR A 306 -2.73 11.17 22.94
CA THR A 306 -1.91 11.01 24.15
C THR A 306 -0.44 10.84 23.82
N LEU A 307 -0.12 10.02 22.81
CA LEU A 307 1.24 9.78 22.34
C LEU A 307 1.86 11.00 21.66
N PHE A 308 1.10 11.71 20.80
CA PHE A 308 1.55 12.95 20.19
C PHE A 308 1.78 14.06 21.21
N ARG A 309 0.96 14.14 22.26
CA ARG A 309 1.19 15.06 23.40
C ARG A 309 2.45 14.69 24.17
N LYS A 310 2.73 13.40 24.34
CA LYS A 310 3.98 12.98 24.98
C LYS A 310 5.19 13.37 24.14
N PHE A 311 5.12 13.18 22.82
CA PHE A 311 6.13 13.65 21.88
C PHE A 311 6.32 15.17 21.97
N LEU A 312 5.22 15.94 21.96
CA LEU A 312 5.23 17.39 22.11
C LEU A 312 5.91 17.84 23.41
N GLU A 313 5.56 17.25 24.54
CA GLU A 313 6.14 17.55 25.85
C GLU A 313 7.67 17.35 25.83
N LEU A 314 8.12 16.20 25.34
CA LEU A 314 9.55 15.90 25.24
C LEU A 314 10.29 16.89 24.34
N ARG A 315 9.69 17.32 23.23
CA ARG A 315 10.27 18.30 22.31
C ARG A 315 10.33 19.71 22.85
N LEU A 316 9.35 20.11 23.64
CA LEU A 316 9.40 21.40 24.35
C LEU A 316 10.47 21.41 25.45
N MET A 317 10.82 20.24 26.01
CA MET A 317 11.89 20.13 27.00
C MET A 317 13.29 20.11 26.38
N SER A 318 13.46 19.51 25.19
CA SER A 318 14.77 19.32 24.55
C SER A 318 15.13 20.33 23.46
N SER A 319 14.13 21.01 22.88
CA SER A 319 14.31 21.91 21.73
C SER A 319 13.64 23.26 21.94
N SER A 320 13.94 24.21 21.06
CA SER A 320 13.25 25.51 21.00
C SER A 320 11.74 25.31 20.77
N PRO A 321 10.85 26.13 21.38
CA PRO A 321 9.41 26.11 21.10
C PRO A 321 9.07 26.27 19.60
N ASN A 322 9.99 26.86 18.83
CA ASN A 322 9.83 27.06 17.39
C ASN A 322 10.42 25.92 16.53
N HIS A 323 10.76 24.78 17.14
CA HIS A 323 11.34 23.65 16.43
C HIS A 323 10.31 22.95 15.51
N PRO A 324 10.66 22.50 14.30
CA PRO A 324 9.73 21.83 13.38
C PRO A 324 8.96 20.65 13.99
N ASP A 325 9.61 19.84 14.83
CA ASP A 325 8.94 18.72 15.54
C ASP A 325 7.78 19.17 16.45
N VAL A 326 7.84 20.38 17.02
CA VAL A 326 6.74 20.95 17.82
C VAL A 326 5.54 21.23 16.90
N ALA A 327 5.78 21.83 15.73
CA ALA A 327 4.73 22.01 14.72
C ALA A 327 4.15 20.68 14.22
N THR A 328 5.00 19.68 13.97
CA THR A 328 4.57 18.33 13.57
C THR A 328 3.66 17.70 14.63
N SER A 329 3.98 17.86 15.91
CA SER A 329 3.15 17.35 17.00
C SER A 329 1.75 17.99 17.01
N TYR A 330 1.68 19.33 16.93
CA TYR A 330 0.42 20.04 16.84
C TYR A 330 -0.39 19.67 15.60
N ASN A 331 0.28 19.49 14.45
CA ASN A 331 -0.36 19.04 13.22
C ASN A 331 -0.98 17.64 13.38
N ASN A 332 -0.27 16.70 14.01
CA ASN A 332 -0.75 15.33 14.20
C ASN A 332 -1.90 15.26 15.23
N ILE A 333 -1.83 16.07 16.29
CA ILE A 333 -2.94 16.24 17.24
C ILE A 333 -4.17 16.82 16.51
N GLY A 334 -3.97 17.82 15.66
CA GLY A 334 -5.02 18.41 14.84
C GLY A 334 -5.69 17.39 13.91
N ALA A 335 -4.89 16.55 13.26
CA ALA A 335 -5.38 15.46 12.41
C ALA A 335 -6.23 14.45 13.19
N ALA A 336 -5.77 14.04 14.38
CA ALA A 336 -6.55 13.15 15.23
C ALA A 336 -7.88 13.76 15.68
N TYR A 337 -7.92 15.03 16.07
CA TYR A 337 -9.18 15.72 16.38
C TYR A 337 -10.10 15.84 15.16
N SER A 338 -9.55 16.15 13.98
CA SER A 338 -10.32 16.24 12.75
C SER A 338 -10.95 14.89 12.38
N ALA A 339 -10.22 13.78 12.57
CA ALA A 339 -10.71 12.43 12.32
C ALA A 339 -11.83 12.01 13.30
N MET A 340 -11.85 12.60 14.50
CA MET A 340 -12.93 12.45 15.48
C MET A 340 -14.12 13.39 15.23
N GLY A 341 -14.02 14.32 14.28
CA GLY A 341 -15.04 15.35 14.03
C GLY A 341 -15.00 16.54 15.00
N ASP A 342 -14.00 16.64 15.88
CA ASP A 342 -13.79 17.80 16.75
C ASP A 342 -12.99 18.88 16.01
N TYR A 343 -13.63 19.46 14.98
CA TYR A 343 -13.01 20.47 14.12
C TYR A 343 -12.53 21.73 14.86
N PRO A 344 -13.20 22.23 15.94
CA PRO A 344 -12.67 23.35 16.71
C PRO A 344 -11.32 23.07 17.37
N LYS A 345 -11.12 21.89 17.98
CA LYS A 345 -9.82 21.51 18.54
C LYS A 345 -8.79 21.22 17.45
N ALA A 346 -9.21 20.66 16.33
CA ALA A 346 -8.37 20.44 15.16
C ALA A 346 -7.81 21.77 14.64
N LEU A 347 -8.69 22.75 14.41
CA LEU A 347 -8.34 24.09 13.96
C LEU A 347 -7.35 24.78 14.90
N SER A 348 -7.64 24.78 16.21
CA SER A 348 -6.72 25.35 17.21
C SER A 348 -5.32 24.73 17.15
N SER A 349 -5.24 23.41 16.96
CA SER A 349 -3.96 22.70 16.85
C SER A 349 -3.24 23.03 15.53
N TYR A 350 -3.96 23.07 14.41
CA TYR A 350 -3.39 23.44 13.11
C TYR A 350 -2.88 24.89 13.08
N GLU A 351 -3.59 25.82 13.72
CA GLU A 351 -3.16 27.22 13.84
C GLU A 351 -1.88 27.36 14.66
N GLN A 352 -1.70 26.58 15.74
CA GLN A 352 -0.42 26.54 16.47
C GLN A 352 0.70 25.98 15.58
N ALA A 353 0.45 24.91 14.83
CA ALA A 353 1.42 24.36 13.89
C ALA A 353 1.82 25.37 12.81
N LEU A 354 0.84 26.06 12.22
CA LEU A 354 1.07 27.11 11.22
C LEU A 354 1.93 28.23 11.79
N LYS A 355 1.58 28.75 12.97
CA LYS A 355 2.31 29.84 13.62
C LYS A 355 3.79 29.49 13.84
N ILE A 356 4.07 28.28 14.32
CA ILE A 356 5.44 27.80 14.51
C ILE A 356 6.17 27.71 13.18
N ARG A 357 5.53 27.14 12.14
CA ARG A 357 6.11 27.00 10.79
C ARG A 357 6.39 28.36 10.14
N GLU A 358 5.49 29.33 10.24
CA GLU A 358 5.72 30.69 9.74
C GLU A 358 6.88 31.41 10.45
N GLN A 359 7.14 31.10 11.71
CA GLN A 359 8.27 31.66 12.46
C GLN A 359 9.62 30.98 12.19
N SER A 360 9.59 29.72 11.76
CA SER A 360 10.78 28.86 11.66
C SER A 360 11.20 28.51 10.23
N LEU A 361 10.29 28.66 9.25
CA LEU A 361 10.49 28.26 7.87
C LEU A 361 10.30 29.45 6.91
N PRO A 362 10.90 29.40 5.71
CA PRO A 362 10.60 30.37 4.66
C PRO A 362 9.09 30.40 4.33
N PRO A 363 8.52 31.56 3.96
CA PRO A 363 7.09 31.68 3.64
C PRO A 363 6.60 30.75 2.52
N ASN A 364 7.49 30.36 1.60
CA ASN A 364 7.19 29.46 0.49
C ASN A 364 7.48 27.98 0.81
N HIS A 365 7.73 27.62 2.08
CA HIS A 365 8.05 26.25 2.45
C HIS A 365 6.80 25.33 2.33
N PRO A 366 6.94 24.09 1.80
CA PRO A 366 5.82 23.16 1.62
C PRO A 366 4.99 22.90 2.88
N ASP A 367 5.63 22.81 4.05
CA ASP A 367 4.95 22.60 5.33
C ASP A 367 4.01 23.75 5.74
N VAL A 368 4.31 24.98 5.32
CA VAL A 368 3.42 26.13 5.52
C VAL A 368 2.16 25.93 4.67
N ALA A 369 2.32 25.55 3.39
CA ALA A 369 1.21 25.18 2.51
C ALA A 369 0.36 24.03 3.09
N THR A 370 1.00 22.98 3.63
CA THR A 370 0.30 21.86 4.28
C THR A 370 -0.56 22.34 5.46
N SER A 371 -0.05 23.28 6.26
CA SER A 371 -0.78 23.83 7.40
C SER A 371 -2.02 24.60 6.95
N TYR A 372 -1.88 25.44 5.92
CA TYR A 372 -3.02 26.13 5.30
C TYR A 372 -4.05 25.15 4.75
N ASN A 373 -3.63 24.11 4.02
CA ASN A 373 -4.56 23.08 3.53
C ASN A 373 -5.32 22.37 4.67
N ASN A 374 -4.66 22.07 5.79
CA ASN A 374 -5.30 21.44 6.95
C ASN A 374 -6.32 22.37 7.63
N ILE A 375 -6.02 23.66 7.74
CA ILE A 375 -6.96 24.68 8.22
C ILE A 375 -8.16 24.80 7.27
N GLY A 376 -7.92 24.83 5.96
CA GLY A 376 -8.98 24.83 4.95
C GLY A 376 -9.88 23.60 5.06
N ASN A 377 -9.30 22.41 5.22
CA ASN A 377 -10.04 21.17 5.43
C ASN A 377 -10.88 21.22 6.73
N ALA A 378 -10.36 21.79 7.81
CA ALA A 378 -11.12 21.94 9.05
C ALA A 378 -12.35 22.84 8.85
N TYR A 379 -12.21 24.00 8.19
CA TYR A 379 -13.35 24.86 7.86
C TYR A 379 -14.33 24.21 6.89
N TYR A 380 -13.83 23.52 5.86
CA TYR A 380 -14.63 22.80 4.89
C TYR A 380 -15.49 21.73 5.57
N ASN A 381 -14.89 20.92 6.46
CA ASN A 381 -15.61 19.88 7.19
C ASN A 381 -16.61 20.45 8.24
N MET A 382 -16.42 21.70 8.69
CA MET A 382 -17.41 22.43 9.48
C MET A 382 -18.58 22.99 8.63
N GLY A 383 -18.51 22.87 7.31
CA GLY A 383 -19.46 23.46 6.37
C GLY A 383 -19.27 24.96 6.12
N ASP A 384 -18.17 25.56 6.60
CA ASP A 384 -17.83 26.98 6.38
C ASP A 384 -16.94 27.12 5.15
N TYR A 385 -17.50 26.80 3.98
CA TYR A 385 -16.80 26.83 2.69
C TYR A 385 -16.18 28.20 2.35
N PRO A 386 -16.83 29.35 2.64
CA PRO A 386 -16.21 30.66 2.45
C PRO A 386 -14.92 30.85 3.26
N LYS A 387 -14.86 30.37 4.52
CA LYS A 387 -13.63 30.42 5.31
C LYS A 387 -12.59 29.37 4.88
N ALA A 388 -13.01 28.28 4.25
CA ALA A 388 -12.09 27.29 3.70
C ALA A 388 -11.31 27.80 2.47
N LEU A 389 -11.91 28.67 1.64
CA LEU A 389 -11.28 29.18 0.42
C LEU A 389 -9.98 29.94 0.69
N SER A 390 -9.97 30.88 1.64
CA SER A 390 -8.78 31.70 1.92
C SER A 390 -7.52 30.88 2.24
N PRO A 391 -7.53 29.91 3.18
CA PRO A 391 -6.37 29.07 3.43
C PRO A 391 -6.04 28.15 2.24
N TYR A 392 -7.01 27.59 1.51
CA TYR A 392 -6.71 26.81 0.30
C TYR A 392 -6.00 27.65 -0.77
N GLU A 393 -6.42 28.90 -0.97
CA GLU A 393 -5.77 29.82 -1.91
C GLU A 393 -4.35 30.20 -1.47
N GLN A 394 -4.10 30.37 -0.17
CA GLN A 394 -2.73 30.58 0.35
C GLN A 394 -1.85 29.34 0.12
N ALA A 395 -2.38 28.14 0.39
CA ALA A 395 -1.65 26.89 0.13
C ALA A 395 -1.31 26.75 -1.36
N LEU A 396 -2.27 26.98 -2.26
CA LEU A 396 -2.07 26.96 -3.71
C LEU A 396 -1.01 27.98 -4.14
N LYS A 397 -1.07 29.21 -3.63
CA LYS A 397 -0.09 30.27 -3.93
C LYS A 397 1.32 29.86 -3.55
N ILE A 398 1.51 29.31 -2.35
CA ILE A 398 2.83 28.83 -1.88
C ILE A 398 3.32 27.69 -2.77
N GLN A 399 2.46 26.73 -3.11
CA GLN A 399 2.81 25.58 -3.95
C GLN A 399 3.20 26.01 -5.37
N LEU A 400 2.47 26.93 -5.98
CA LEU A 400 2.81 27.47 -7.31
C LEU A 400 4.16 28.21 -7.32
N GLN A 401 4.61 28.75 -6.18
CA GLN A 401 5.91 29.41 -6.06
C GLN A 401 7.07 28.45 -5.76
N SER A 402 6.79 27.27 -5.19
CA SER A 402 7.80 26.36 -4.65
C SER A 402 7.90 25.01 -5.36
N LEU A 403 6.89 24.63 -6.15
CA LEU A 403 6.80 23.34 -6.81
C LEU A 403 6.66 23.52 -8.33
N PRO A 404 7.05 22.50 -9.13
CA PRO A 404 6.73 22.47 -10.55
C PRO A 404 5.22 22.65 -10.80
N PRO A 405 4.79 23.34 -11.86
CA PRO A 405 3.37 23.57 -12.14
C PRO A 405 2.52 22.29 -12.25
N ASN A 406 3.15 21.18 -12.65
CA ASN A 406 2.51 19.87 -12.79
C ASN A 406 2.60 18.99 -11.53
N HIS A 407 2.98 19.55 -10.37
CA HIS A 407 3.14 18.78 -9.15
C HIS A 407 1.78 18.33 -8.57
N PRO A 408 1.64 17.08 -8.08
CA PRO A 408 0.37 16.55 -7.56
C PRO A 408 -0.28 17.40 -6.45
N HIS A 409 0.50 18.00 -5.56
CA HIS A 409 -0.01 18.91 -4.53
C HIS A 409 -0.75 20.13 -5.11
N VAL A 410 -0.32 20.67 -6.25
CA VAL A 410 -0.99 21.79 -6.93
C VAL A 410 -2.37 21.34 -7.42
N ALA A 411 -2.46 20.15 -8.02
CA ALA A 411 -3.74 19.57 -8.42
C ALA A 411 -4.68 19.31 -7.23
N ALA A 412 -4.14 18.84 -6.10
CA ALA A 412 -4.92 18.63 -4.88
C ALA A 412 -5.51 19.94 -4.35
N SER A 413 -4.74 21.03 -4.34
CA SER A 413 -5.23 22.35 -3.90
C SER A 413 -6.32 22.90 -4.82
N TYR A 414 -6.16 22.78 -6.15
CA TYR A 414 -7.24 23.11 -7.09
C TYR A 414 -8.49 22.27 -6.87
N ASN A 415 -8.33 20.97 -6.59
CA ASN A 415 -9.46 20.10 -6.28
C ASN A 415 -10.21 20.55 -5.01
N ASN A 416 -9.49 20.93 -3.95
CA ASN A 416 -10.11 21.40 -2.70
C ASN A 416 -10.86 22.73 -2.89
N ILE A 417 -10.28 23.65 -3.66
CA ILE A 417 -10.95 24.91 -4.05
C ILE A 417 -12.21 24.59 -4.88
N GLY A 418 -12.11 23.64 -5.82
CA GLY A 418 -13.24 23.15 -6.61
C GLY A 418 -14.37 22.62 -5.74
N ASN A 419 -14.05 21.78 -4.74
CA ASN A 419 -15.02 21.26 -3.78
C ASN A 419 -15.74 22.39 -3.04
N ALA A 420 -14.98 23.36 -2.50
CA ALA A 420 -15.55 24.49 -1.77
C ALA A 420 -16.50 25.32 -2.65
N TYR A 421 -16.13 25.60 -3.90
CA TYR A 421 -17.02 26.30 -4.84
C TYR A 421 -18.25 25.48 -5.24
N SER A 422 -18.08 24.16 -5.43
CA SER A 422 -19.17 23.24 -5.76
C SER A 422 -20.24 23.25 -4.66
N ASP A 423 -19.83 23.11 -3.39
CA ASP A 423 -20.77 23.08 -2.27
C ASP A 423 -21.39 24.46 -1.96
N MET A 424 -20.78 25.54 -2.43
CA MET A 424 -21.36 26.88 -2.45
C MET A 424 -22.33 27.12 -3.62
N GLY A 425 -22.39 26.20 -4.59
CA GLY A 425 -23.17 26.35 -5.82
C GLY A 425 -22.54 27.28 -6.87
N ASP A 426 -21.28 27.69 -6.70
CA ASP A 426 -20.52 28.46 -7.71
C ASP A 426 -19.89 27.49 -8.72
N TYR A 427 -20.76 26.80 -9.47
CA TYR A 427 -20.37 25.77 -10.43
C TYR A 427 -19.34 26.23 -11.49
N PRO A 428 -19.39 27.46 -12.05
CA PRO A 428 -18.37 27.92 -12.98
C PRO A 428 -16.96 27.95 -12.39
N LYS A 429 -16.80 28.40 -11.14
CA LYS A 429 -15.49 28.38 -10.46
C LYS A 429 -15.08 26.97 -10.03
N ALA A 430 -16.05 26.13 -9.65
CA ALA A 430 -15.80 24.72 -9.37
C ALA A 430 -15.22 24.00 -10.59
N LEU A 431 -15.90 24.11 -11.75
CA LEU A 431 -15.43 23.54 -13.03
C LEU A 431 -14.05 24.06 -13.39
N SER A 432 -13.83 25.38 -13.34
CA SER A 432 -12.52 25.96 -13.65
C SER A 432 -11.40 25.36 -12.79
N SER A 433 -11.66 25.17 -11.49
CA SER A 433 -10.69 24.59 -10.55
C SER A 433 -10.45 23.09 -10.83
N TYR A 434 -11.52 22.32 -11.03
CA TYR A 434 -11.39 20.89 -11.35
C TYR A 434 -10.71 20.63 -12.70
N GLU A 435 -10.95 21.47 -13.71
CA GLU A 435 -10.28 21.39 -15.00
C GLU A 435 -8.78 21.67 -14.89
N GLN A 436 -8.35 22.62 -14.04
CA GLN A 436 -6.92 22.80 -13.74
C GLN A 436 -6.33 21.57 -13.05
N ALA A 437 -7.03 21.00 -12.07
CA ALA A 437 -6.59 19.78 -11.39
C ALA A 437 -6.49 18.60 -12.37
N LEU A 438 -7.48 18.42 -13.26
CA LEU A 438 -7.48 17.40 -14.30
C LEU A 438 -6.28 17.57 -15.24
N LYS A 439 -6.07 18.78 -15.77
CA LYS A 439 -4.96 19.08 -16.68
C LYS A 439 -3.60 18.75 -16.07
N ILE A 440 -3.39 19.08 -14.80
CA ILE A 440 -2.15 18.75 -14.09
C ILE A 440 -1.99 17.23 -13.94
N ARG A 441 -3.06 16.53 -13.55
CA ARG A 441 -3.05 15.07 -13.38
C ARG A 441 -2.79 14.35 -14.70
N GLU A 442 -3.42 14.76 -15.80
CA GLU A 442 -3.18 14.21 -17.15
C GLU A 442 -1.75 14.44 -17.65
N GLN A 443 -1.10 15.54 -17.23
CA GLN A 443 0.30 15.82 -17.57
C GLN A 443 1.32 15.07 -16.72
N SER A 444 0.96 14.66 -15.50
CA SER A 444 1.89 14.12 -14.51
C SER A 444 1.70 12.64 -14.18
N LEU A 445 0.54 12.07 -14.52
CA LEU A 445 0.16 10.70 -14.16
C LEU A 445 -0.17 9.87 -15.40
N PRO A 446 -0.06 8.53 -15.32
CA PRO A 446 -0.56 7.64 -16.36
C PRO A 446 -2.05 7.89 -16.65
N PRO A 447 -2.53 7.73 -17.90
CA PRO A 447 -3.92 7.98 -18.26
C PRO A 447 -4.95 7.17 -17.46
N ASN A 448 -4.55 6.00 -16.94
CA ASN A 448 -5.39 5.13 -16.13
C ASN A 448 -5.24 5.37 -14.61
N HIS A 449 -4.62 6.46 -14.17
CA HIS A 449 -4.42 6.71 -12.74
C HIS A 449 -5.73 7.09 -12.02
N PRO A 450 -6.03 6.55 -10.82
CA PRO A 450 -7.27 6.83 -10.08
C PRO A 450 -7.57 8.32 -9.83
N ASP A 451 -6.55 9.13 -9.61
CA ASP A 451 -6.69 10.59 -9.45
C ASP A 451 -7.28 11.29 -10.69
N VAL A 452 -6.96 10.80 -11.89
CA VAL A 452 -7.55 11.30 -13.15
C VAL A 452 -9.04 10.97 -13.16
N ALA A 453 -9.42 9.75 -12.76
CA ALA A 453 -10.82 9.36 -12.62
C ALA A 453 -11.57 10.22 -11.60
N THR A 454 -10.91 10.59 -10.51
CA THR A 454 -11.47 11.46 -9.47
C THR A 454 -11.77 12.86 -10.01
N SER A 455 -10.89 13.44 -10.83
CA SER A 455 -11.18 14.70 -11.52
C SER A 455 -12.41 14.61 -12.41
N TYR A 456 -12.51 13.59 -13.27
CA TYR A 456 -13.67 13.37 -14.12
C TYR A 456 -14.96 13.17 -13.31
N ASN A 457 -14.88 12.44 -12.20
CA ASN A 457 -16.01 12.26 -11.29
C ASN A 457 -16.51 13.59 -10.72
N ASN A 458 -15.61 14.46 -10.26
CA ASN A 458 -16.00 15.74 -9.67
C ASN A 458 -16.57 16.70 -10.72
N ILE A 459 -16.00 16.72 -11.92
CA ILE A 459 -16.56 17.47 -13.06
C ILE A 459 -17.95 16.95 -13.43
N GLY A 460 -18.13 15.62 -13.45
CA GLY A 460 -19.42 14.98 -13.69
C GLY A 460 -20.47 15.36 -12.66
N ALA A 461 -20.09 15.45 -11.37
CA ALA A 461 -20.97 15.90 -10.30
C ALA A 461 -21.46 17.34 -10.52
N VAL A 462 -20.54 18.26 -10.81
CA VAL A 462 -20.91 19.66 -11.08
C VAL A 462 -21.85 19.78 -12.29
N TYR A 463 -21.58 19.07 -13.38
CA TYR A 463 -22.49 19.07 -14.52
C TYR A 463 -23.87 18.46 -14.20
N SER A 464 -23.91 17.43 -13.35
CA SER A 464 -25.17 16.84 -12.86
C SER A 464 -25.98 17.85 -12.07
N ASP A 465 -25.35 18.57 -11.15
CA ASP A 465 -26.00 19.58 -10.30
C ASP A 465 -26.46 20.80 -11.11
N MET A 466 -25.79 21.10 -12.22
CA MET A 466 -26.22 22.10 -13.20
C MET A 466 -27.35 21.63 -14.13
N GLY A 467 -27.69 20.33 -14.13
CA GLY A 467 -28.64 19.72 -15.07
C GLY A 467 -28.11 19.49 -16.49
N ASP A 468 -26.80 19.64 -16.72
CA ASP A 468 -26.14 19.30 -18.00
C ASP A 468 -25.80 17.80 -18.01
N TYR A 469 -26.85 16.99 -18.01
CA TYR A 469 -26.76 15.53 -17.91
C TYR A 469 -25.90 14.87 -19.01
N PRO A 470 -25.88 15.33 -20.27
CA PRO A 470 -24.97 14.77 -21.29
C PRO A 470 -23.49 14.91 -20.93
N LYS A 471 -23.06 16.07 -20.39
CA LYS A 471 -21.68 16.24 -19.95
C LYS A 471 -21.38 15.50 -18.65
N ALA A 472 -22.37 15.40 -17.75
CA ALA A 472 -22.26 14.59 -16.54
C ALA A 472 -22.00 13.11 -16.88
N LEU A 473 -22.83 12.51 -17.75
CA LEU A 473 -22.66 11.13 -18.23
C LEU A 473 -21.30 10.94 -18.89
N SER A 474 -20.92 11.83 -19.81
CA SER A 474 -19.62 11.74 -20.48
C SER A 474 -18.46 11.72 -19.49
N SER A 475 -18.50 12.56 -18.45
CA SER A 475 -17.46 12.64 -17.43
C SER A 475 -17.46 11.40 -16.53
N TYR A 476 -18.62 10.95 -16.05
CA TYR A 476 -18.72 9.75 -15.22
C TYR A 476 -18.33 8.47 -15.96
N GLU A 477 -18.63 8.36 -17.26
CA GLU A 477 -18.21 7.24 -18.11
C GLU A 477 -16.68 7.21 -18.29
N GLN A 478 -16.02 8.36 -18.45
CA GLN A 478 -14.54 8.41 -18.45
C GLN A 478 -13.97 7.96 -17.10
N ALA A 479 -14.54 8.44 -15.98
CA ALA A 479 -14.12 8.02 -14.65
C ALA A 479 -14.31 6.51 -14.44
N LEU A 480 -15.44 5.95 -14.87
CA LEU A 480 -15.72 4.51 -14.81
C LEU A 480 -14.68 3.71 -15.61
N LYS A 481 -14.44 4.11 -16.87
CA LYS A 481 -13.47 3.43 -17.74
C LYS A 481 -12.07 3.40 -17.13
N ILE A 482 -11.61 4.50 -16.54
CA ILE A 482 -10.31 4.55 -15.87
C ILE A 482 -10.29 3.62 -14.65
N ARG A 483 -11.34 3.64 -13.83
CA ARG A 483 -11.46 2.80 -12.62
C ARG A 483 -11.49 1.32 -12.97
N GLU A 484 -12.23 0.90 -14.01
CA GLU A 484 -12.26 -0.49 -14.48
C GLU A 484 -10.91 -0.98 -15.00
N GLN A 485 -10.07 -0.08 -15.53
CA GLN A 485 -8.73 -0.40 -16.01
C GLN A 485 -7.67 -0.46 -14.89
N SER A 486 -7.90 0.22 -13.77
CA SER A 486 -6.89 0.44 -12.73
C SER A 486 -7.19 -0.25 -11.40
N LEU A 487 -8.45 -0.57 -11.12
CA LEU A 487 -8.91 -1.12 -9.86
C LEU A 487 -9.49 -2.54 -10.05
N PRO A 488 -9.50 -3.37 -8.99
CA PRO A 488 -10.22 -4.64 -9.02
C PRO A 488 -11.70 -4.43 -9.38
N PRO A 489 -12.35 -5.38 -10.10
CA PRO A 489 -13.75 -5.23 -10.52
C PRO A 489 -14.74 -5.02 -9.37
N ASN A 490 -14.40 -5.48 -8.17
CA ASN A 490 -15.22 -5.34 -6.97
C ASN A 490 -14.85 -4.11 -6.11
N HIS A 491 -14.06 -3.16 -6.63
CA HIS A 491 -13.64 -2.00 -5.87
C HIS A 491 -14.82 -1.01 -5.62
N PRO A 492 -14.96 -0.44 -4.41
CA PRO A 492 -16.04 0.50 -4.09
C PRO A 492 -16.16 1.69 -5.05
N ASP A 493 -15.05 2.26 -5.52
CA ASP A 493 -15.07 3.37 -6.48
C ASP A 493 -15.70 3.02 -7.83
N VAL A 494 -15.60 1.76 -8.28
CA VAL A 494 -16.26 1.27 -9.49
C VAL A 494 -17.78 1.28 -9.26
N ALA A 495 -18.23 0.79 -8.09
CA ALA A 495 -19.64 0.89 -7.71
C ALA A 495 -20.12 2.33 -7.59
N GLY A 496 -19.28 3.24 -7.08
CA GLY A 496 -19.56 4.67 -7.01
C GLY A 496 -19.81 5.28 -8.39
N SER A 497 -18.95 4.98 -9.38
CA SER A 497 -19.15 5.40 -10.77
C SER A 497 -20.48 4.91 -11.36
N TYR A 498 -20.78 3.62 -11.22
CA TYR A 498 -22.05 3.07 -11.69
C TYR A 498 -23.25 3.75 -11.00
N ASN A 499 -23.19 3.95 -9.68
CA ASN A 499 -24.24 4.64 -8.94
C ASN A 499 -24.47 6.07 -9.46
N ASN A 500 -23.40 6.82 -9.76
CA ASN A 500 -23.51 8.19 -10.27
C ASN A 500 -24.11 8.23 -11.67
N ILE A 501 -23.76 7.30 -12.55
CA ILE A 501 -24.38 7.17 -13.87
C ILE A 501 -25.88 6.85 -13.74
N GLY A 502 -26.25 5.94 -12.83
CA GLY A 502 -27.65 5.64 -12.52
C GLY A 502 -28.41 6.85 -11.98
N ALA A 503 -27.78 7.65 -11.13
CA ALA A 503 -28.35 8.90 -10.62
C ALA A 503 -28.66 9.88 -11.75
N VAL A 504 -27.72 10.10 -12.67
CA VAL A 504 -27.95 11.00 -13.81
C VAL A 504 -29.12 10.53 -14.68
N TYR A 505 -29.22 9.24 -15.01
CA TYR A 505 -30.39 8.73 -15.74
C TYR A 505 -31.70 8.88 -14.97
N SER A 506 -31.67 8.69 -13.65
CA SER A 506 -32.83 8.91 -12.78
C SER A 506 -33.25 10.39 -12.77
N ASP A 507 -32.30 11.33 -12.71
CA ASP A 507 -32.55 12.77 -12.71
C ASP A 507 -33.06 13.27 -14.08
N MET A 508 -32.69 12.58 -15.16
CA MET A 508 -33.28 12.74 -16.50
C MET A 508 -34.71 12.16 -16.60
N GLY A 509 -35.16 11.38 -15.61
CA GLY A 509 -36.43 10.64 -15.64
C GLY A 509 -36.39 9.35 -16.47
N ASP A 510 -35.22 8.90 -16.94
CA ASP A 510 -35.03 7.64 -17.66
C ASP A 510 -34.73 6.50 -16.67
N TYR A 511 -35.71 6.20 -15.81
CA TYR A 511 -35.61 5.16 -14.78
C TYR A 511 -35.26 3.77 -15.32
N PRO A 512 -35.75 3.33 -16.51
CA PRO A 512 -35.33 2.07 -17.10
C PRO A 512 -33.82 2.00 -17.37
N LYS A 513 -33.19 3.09 -17.85
CA LYS A 513 -31.73 3.15 -18.02
C LYS A 513 -30.98 3.30 -16.72
N ALA A 514 -31.59 3.88 -15.68
CA ALA A 514 -30.99 3.98 -14.35
C ALA A 514 -30.84 2.63 -13.63
N LEU A 515 -31.74 1.66 -13.90
CA LEU A 515 -31.73 0.35 -13.22
C LEU A 515 -30.44 -0.44 -13.45
N SER A 516 -30.01 -0.60 -14.71
CA SER A 516 -28.80 -1.38 -15.06
C SER A 516 -27.54 -0.93 -14.29
N PRO A 517 -27.14 0.37 -14.29
CA PRO A 517 -26.00 0.82 -13.52
C PRO A 517 -26.22 0.73 -12.01
N TYR A 518 -27.42 1.00 -11.48
CA TYR A 518 -27.69 0.79 -10.06
C TYR A 518 -27.54 -0.67 -9.62
N GLU A 519 -27.98 -1.63 -10.45
CA GLU A 519 -27.82 -3.07 -10.20
C GLU A 519 -26.35 -3.49 -10.21
N GLN A 520 -25.53 -2.95 -11.14
CA GLN A 520 -24.09 -3.19 -11.12
C GLN A 520 -23.43 -2.64 -9.84
N ALA A 521 -23.81 -1.43 -9.42
CA ALA A 521 -23.31 -0.84 -8.17
C ALA A 521 -23.71 -1.68 -6.95
N LEU A 522 -24.97 -2.16 -6.89
CA LEU A 522 -25.44 -3.05 -5.82
C LEU A 522 -24.63 -4.35 -5.78
N LYS A 523 -24.47 -5.02 -6.93
CA LYS A 523 -23.73 -6.28 -7.05
C LYS A 523 -22.29 -6.14 -6.55
N ILE A 524 -21.60 -5.06 -6.91
CA ILE A 524 -20.23 -4.80 -6.45
C ILE A 524 -20.20 -4.56 -4.93
N ARG A 525 -21.13 -3.76 -4.41
CA ARG A 525 -21.21 -3.47 -2.96
C ARG A 525 -21.52 -4.71 -2.14
N GLU A 526 -22.42 -5.58 -2.58
CA GLU A 526 -22.72 -6.86 -1.92
C GLU A 526 -21.53 -7.83 -1.91
N GLN A 527 -20.64 -7.74 -2.90
CA GLN A 527 -19.42 -8.56 -2.97
C GLN A 527 -18.26 -8.01 -2.15
N SER A 528 -18.22 -6.69 -1.90
CA SER A 528 -17.06 -6.01 -1.31
C SER A 528 -17.29 -5.47 0.09
N LEU A 529 -18.54 -5.25 0.51
CA LEU A 529 -18.89 -4.64 1.78
C LEU A 529 -19.67 -5.62 2.68
N PRO A 530 -19.64 -5.43 4.01
CA PRO A 530 -20.51 -6.15 4.92
C PRO A 530 -22.00 -6.00 4.51
N PRO A 531 -22.85 -7.04 4.69
CA PRO A 531 -24.24 -6.98 4.27
C PRO A 531 -25.08 -5.85 4.88
N ASN A 532 -24.66 -5.34 6.05
CA ASN A 532 -25.31 -4.24 6.75
C ASN A 532 -24.73 -2.86 6.41
N HIS A 533 -23.79 -2.76 5.46
CA HIS A 533 -23.11 -1.49 5.15
C HIS A 533 -24.10 -0.43 4.60
N PRO A 534 -24.02 0.84 5.05
CA PRO A 534 -24.93 1.90 4.59
C PRO A 534 -25.02 2.06 3.07
N ASP A 535 -23.91 1.91 2.34
CA ASP A 535 -23.91 2.01 0.88
C ASP A 535 -24.73 0.93 0.18
N VAL A 536 -24.83 -0.27 0.78
CA VAL A 536 -25.73 -1.33 0.28
C VAL A 536 -27.18 -0.86 0.43
N ALA A 537 -27.53 -0.28 1.58
CA ALA A 537 -28.87 0.31 1.78
C ALA A 537 -29.16 1.44 0.77
N THR A 538 -28.18 2.28 0.46
CA THR A 538 -28.30 3.34 -0.57
C THR A 538 -28.62 2.74 -1.94
N SER A 539 -27.91 1.69 -2.35
CA SER A 539 -28.20 0.99 -3.62
C SER A 539 -29.63 0.45 -3.66
N TYR A 540 -30.08 -0.24 -2.60
CA TYR A 540 -31.46 -0.73 -2.52
C TYR A 540 -32.48 0.42 -2.60
N ASN A 541 -32.23 1.53 -1.90
CA ASN A 541 -33.11 2.70 -1.94
C ASN A 541 -33.18 3.34 -3.34
N ASN A 542 -32.05 3.44 -4.05
CA ASN A 542 -32.01 4.04 -5.40
C ASN A 542 -32.76 3.18 -6.43
N ILE A 543 -32.63 1.85 -6.35
CA ILE A 543 -33.41 0.94 -7.19
C ILE A 543 -34.91 1.02 -6.82
N GLY A 544 -35.23 1.10 -5.52
CA GLY A 544 -36.61 1.32 -5.05
C GLY A 544 -37.23 2.62 -5.58
N ASN A 545 -36.45 3.71 -5.62
CA ASN A 545 -36.87 4.98 -6.24
C ASN A 545 -37.22 4.77 -7.72
N ALA A 546 -36.32 4.15 -8.49
CA ALA A 546 -36.53 3.89 -9.92
C ALA A 546 -37.83 3.10 -10.17
N TYR A 547 -38.05 1.99 -9.47
CA TYR A 547 -39.30 1.22 -9.59
C TYR A 547 -40.54 2.00 -9.17
N SER A 548 -40.46 2.79 -8.09
CA SER A 548 -41.60 3.59 -7.62
C SER A 548 -42.02 4.64 -8.66
N HIS A 549 -41.04 5.27 -9.33
CA HIS A 549 -41.29 6.22 -10.40
C HIS A 549 -41.82 5.57 -11.68
N MET A 550 -41.43 4.33 -11.96
CA MET A 550 -41.99 3.52 -13.06
C MET A 550 -43.40 2.98 -12.76
N GLY A 551 -43.92 3.17 -11.54
CA GLY A 551 -45.25 2.70 -11.14
C GLY A 551 -45.29 1.29 -10.53
N ASP A 552 -44.17 0.57 -10.51
CA ASP A 552 -44.09 -0.76 -9.87
C ASP A 552 -43.89 -0.61 -8.35
N GLN A 553 -44.98 -0.28 -7.67
CA GLN A 553 -44.98 -0.06 -6.23
C GLN A 553 -44.68 -1.34 -5.43
N ARG A 554 -44.98 -2.53 -5.99
CA ARG A 554 -44.71 -3.81 -5.32
C ARG A 554 -43.21 -4.10 -5.26
N THR A 555 -42.52 -3.95 -6.39
CA THR A 555 -41.07 -4.14 -6.43
C THR A 555 -40.36 -3.04 -5.63
N ALA A 556 -40.81 -1.79 -5.75
CA ALA A 556 -40.27 -0.69 -4.94
C ALA A 556 -40.38 -0.95 -3.43
N LEU A 557 -41.53 -1.48 -2.96
CA LEU A 557 -41.74 -1.83 -1.55
C LEU A 557 -40.70 -2.85 -1.06
N LEU A 558 -40.38 -3.87 -1.86
CA LEU A 558 -39.36 -4.87 -1.53
C LEU A 558 -37.99 -4.20 -1.33
N PHE A 559 -37.57 -3.38 -2.29
CA PHE A 559 -36.28 -2.70 -2.25
C PHE A 559 -36.16 -1.73 -1.08
N TYR A 560 -37.20 -0.92 -0.81
CA TYR A 560 -37.18 -0.03 0.36
C TYR A 560 -37.18 -0.80 1.69
N THR A 561 -37.88 -1.93 1.76
CA THR A 561 -37.90 -2.75 2.98
C THR A 561 -36.48 -3.26 3.30
N ASN A 562 -35.78 -3.78 2.29
CA ASN A 562 -34.37 -4.19 2.42
C ASN A 562 -33.48 -3.01 2.82
N ALA A 563 -33.63 -1.85 2.16
CA ALA A 563 -32.86 -0.65 2.48
C ALA A 563 -33.05 -0.21 3.94
N VAL A 564 -34.29 -0.18 4.45
CA VAL A 564 -34.57 0.15 5.87
C VAL A 564 -33.96 -0.88 6.81
N GLN A 565 -34.10 -2.18 6.50
CA GLN A 565 -33.57 -3.25 7.34
C GLN A 565 -32.05 -3.15 7.49
N ILE A 566 -31.34 -2.93 6.38
CA ILE A 566 -29.88 -2.76 6.34
C ILE A 566 -29.48 -1.50 7.11
N ALA A 567 -30.05 -0.35 6.76
CA ALA A 567 -29.69 0.94 7.36
C ALA A 567 -29.97 0.98 8.86
N GLN A 568 -31.08 0.41 9.32
CA GLN A 568 -31.47 0.40 10.74
C GLN A 568 -30.56 -0.50 11.61
N ALA A 569 -29.83 -1.44 11.00
CA ALA A 569 -28.89 -2.29 11.74
C ALA A 569 -27.63 -1.54 12.21
N VAL A 570 -27.31 -0.39 11.61
CA VAL A 570 -26.02 0.30 11.83
C VAL A 570 -26.20 1.79 12.13
N LEU A 571 -27.22 2.43 11.57
CA LEU A 571 -27.45 3.87 11.74
C LEU A 571 -28.37 4.16 12.93
N PRO A 572 -28.08 5.20 13.74
CA PRO A 572 -29.00 5.68 14.77
C PRO A 572 -30.37 5.99 14.20
N SER A 573 -31.42 5.84 15.02
CA SER A 573 -32.80 6.11 14.60
C SER A 573 -33.01 7.55 14.11
N THR A 574 -32.20 8.51 14.56
CA THR A 574 -32.24 9.92 14.16
C THR A 574 -31.45 10.24 12.89
N HIS A 575 -30.73 9.26 12.32
CA HIS A 575 -29.85 9.51 11.17
C HIS A 575 -30.64 9.97 9.93
N PRO A 576 -30.27 11.08 9.27
CA PRO A 576 -31.03 11.64 8.14
C PRO A 576 -31.25 10.65 6.99
N HIS A 577 -30.22 9.87 6.64
CA HIS A 577 -30.32 8.85 5.60
C HIS A 577 -31.38 7.76 5.93
N LEU A 578 -31.40 7.25 7.17
CA LEU A 578 -32.41 6.26 7.58
C LEU A 578 -33.82 6.86 7.55
N GLN A 579 -33.96 8.12 7.97
CA GLN A 579 -35.23 8.84 7.91
C GLN A 579 -35.73 9.04 6.48
N LEU A 580 -34.83 9.34 5.54
CA LEU A 580 -35.15 9.44 4.11
C LEU A 580 -35.68 8.11 3.56
N ILE A 581 -34.96 7.01 3.77
CA ILE A 581 -35.38 5.69 3.28
C ILE A 581 -36.73 5.28 3.89
N LYS A 582 -36.94 5.51 5.19
CA LYS A 582 -38.22 5.26 5.85
C LYS A 582 -39.36 6.08 5.24
N ARG A 583 -39.12 7.36 4.95
CA ARG A 583 -40.10 8.21 4.26
C ARG A 583 -40.44 7.66 2.87
N ASN A 584 -39.46 7.18 2.11
CA ASN A 584 -39.70 6.58 0.80
C ASN A 584 -40.52 5.29 0.91
N LEU A 585 -40.20 4.42 1.89
CA LEU A 585 -40.98 3.22 2.18
C LEU A 585 -42.44 3.56 2.50
N GLU A 586 -42.70 4.51 3.39
CA GLU A 586 -44.06 4.92 3.77
C GLU A 586 -44.83 5.53 2.59
N ARG A 587 -44.17 6.33 1.75
CA ARG A 587 -44.79 6.87 0.52
C ARG A 587 -45.26 5.78 -0.43
N VAL A 588 -44.49 4.69 -0.58
CA VAL A 588 -44.89 3.58 -1.45
C VAL A 588 -46.01 2.74 -0.83
N LYS A 589 -45.98 2.53 0.49
CA LYS A 589 -47.10 1.88 1.20
C LYS A 589 -48.42 2.62 1.03
N GLN A 590 -48.39 3.95 0.98
CA GLN A 590 -49.60 4.77 0.74
C GLN A 590 -50.12 4.70 -0.69
N LYS A 591 -49.30 4.30 -1.67
CA LYS A 591 -49.68 4.15 -3.07
C LYS A 591 -50.22 2.76 -3.40
N LEU A 592 -50.00 1.77 -2.53
CA LEU A 592 -50.53 0.40 -2.60
C LEU A 592 -51.87 0.31 -1.88
#